data_AF-A0A3L7WW51-F1
#
_entry.id   AF-A0A3L7WW51-F1
#
_cell.length_a   1.000
_cell.length_b   1.000
_cell.length_c   1.000
_cell.angle_alpha   90.00
_cell.angle_beta   90.00
_cell.angle_gamma   90.00
#
_symmetry.space_group_name_H-M   'P 1'
#
loop_
_entity.id
_entity.type
_entity.pdbx_description
1 polymer ?
#
loop_
_entity_poly.entity_id
_entity_poly.type
_entity_poly.pdbx_seq_one_letter_code
_entity_poly.pdbx_strand_id
1 'polypeptide(L)' 'ENGRAVWLRWADAEGNLFPTGAERAEQAEERSARLAARLRELGIDPASI' A
#
# COMPACT_ATOMS: atom_id res chain seq x y z
N GLU A 1 12.08 17.44 31.61
CA GLU A 1 10.72 17.56 31.05
C GLU A 1 10.74 17.03 29.62
N ASN A 2 9.96 16.00 29.29
CA ASN A 2 9.98 15.39 27.96
C ASN A 2 9.18 16.27 26.98
N GLY A 3 9.87 17.03 26.15
CA GLY A 3 9.26 17.82 25.08
C GLY A 3 8.55 16.90 24.09
N ARG A 4 7.22 17.06 23.96
CA ARG A 4 6.44 16.32 22.95
C ARG A 4 6.87 16.79 21.56
N ALA A 5 7.58 15.93 20.83
CA ALA A 5 7.84 16.14 19.41
C ALA A 5 6.65 15.61 18.61
N VAL A 6 6.01 16.49 17.83
CA VAL A 6 4.98 16.10 16.86
C VAL A 6 5.68 15.90 15.52
N TRP A 7 5.57 14.69 14.97
CA TRP A 7 6.13 14.37 13.66
C TRP A 7 5.29 15.01 12.56
N LEU A 8 5.95 15.79 11.69
CA LEU A 8 5.31 16.34 10.50
C LEU A 8 5.15 15.25 9.43
N ARG A 9 3.98 15.23 8.79
CA ARG A 9 3.69 14.36 7.65
C ARG A 9 3.82 15.16 6.36
N TRP A 10 4.37 14.53 5.33
CA TRP A 10 4.49 15.13 4.01
C TRP A 10 3.16 14.95 3.26
N ALA A 11 2.74 15.99 2.53
CA ALA A 11 1.60 15.96 1.63
C ALA A 11 2.03 16.37 0.22
N ASP A 12 1.30 15.91 -0.79
CA ASP A 12 1.48 16.34 -2.18
C ASP A 12 0.95 17.78 -2.38
N ALA A 13 1.12 18.34 -3.58
CA ALA A 13 0.68 19.69 -3.92
C ALA A 13 -0.85 19.91 -3.79
N GLU A 14 -1.64 18.85 -3.91
CA GLU A 14 -3.09 18.83 -3.73
C GLU A 14 -3.51 18.59 -2.27
N GLY A 15 -2.55 18.37 -1.37
CA GLY A 15 -2.79 18.16 0.06
C GLY A 15 -3.06 16.71 0.46
N ASN A 16 -2.87 15.73 -0.43
CA ASN A 16 -2.97 14.33 -0.06
C ASN A 16 -1.71 13.89 0.68
N LEU A 17 -1.89 13.28 1.84
CA LEU A 17 -0.77 12.76 2.63
C LEU A 17 -0.09 11.62 1.89
N PHE A 18 1.25 11.64 1.88
CA PHE A 18 1.98 10.49 1.36
C PHE A 18 1.73 9.27 2.26
N PRO A 19 1.34 8.13 1.68
CA PRO A 19 1.11 6.93 2.45
C PRO A 19 2.41 6.52 3.14
N THR A 20 2.27 6.05 4.38
CA THR A 20 3.38 5.47 5.12
C THR A 20 3.92 4.23 4.41
N GLY A 21 5.13 3.79 4.78
CA GLY A 21 5.70 2.56 4.23
C GLY A 21 4.77 1.35 4.44
N ALA A 22 4.10 1.28 5.60
CA ALA A 22 3.13 0.26 5.92
C ALA A 22 1.87 0.33 5.02
N GLU A 23 1.30 1.52 4.85
CA GLU A 23 0.12 1.70 3.97
C GLU A 23 0.43 1.37 2.50
N ARG A 24 1.65 1.67 2.03
CA ARG A 24 2.07 1.26 0.68
C ARG A 24 2.23 -0.24 0.55
N ALA A 25 2.76 -0.91 1.57
CA ALA A 25 2.87 -2.36 1.59
C ALA A 25 1.48 -3.01 1.55
N GLU A 26 0.56 -2.55 2.40
CA GLU A 26 -0.82 -3.04 2.43
C GLU A 26 -1.54 -2.84 1.09
N GLN A 27 -1.42 -1.65 0.48
CA GLN A 27 -1.99 -1.44 -0.87
C GLN A 27 -1.33 -2.32 -1.95
N ALA A 28 -0.03 -2.58 -1.84
CA ALA A 28 0.65 -3.46 -2.79
C ALA A 28 0.19 -4.91 -2.63
N GLU A 29 0.05 -5.38 -1.39
CA GLU A 29 -0.48 -6.70 -1.03
C GLU A 29 -1.93 -6.86 -1.53
N GLU A 30 -2.80 -5.87 -1.29
CA GLU A 30 -4.19 -5.89 -1.76
C GLU A 30 -4.25 -5.96 -3.29
N ARG A 31 -3.46 -5.13 -3.99
CA ARG A 31 -3.40 -5.16 -5.45
C ARG A 31 -2.90 -6.50 -5.98
N SER A 32 -1.88 -7.07 -5.33
CA SER A 32 -1.34 -8.39 -5.67
C SER A 32 -2.40 -9.49 -5.47
N ALA A 33 -3.08 -9.49 -4.33
CA ALA A 33 -4.15 -10.45 -4.02
C ALA A 33 -5.30 -10.34 -5.02
N ARG A 34 -5.73 -9.12 -5.38
CA ARG A 34 -6.78 -8.90 -6.38
C ARG A 34 -6.37 -9.40 -7.77
N LEU A 35 -5.12 -9.17 -8.15
CA LEU A 35 -4.60 -9.66 -9.43
C LEU A 35 -4.51 -11.19 -9.44
N ALA A 36 -4.01 -11.80 -8.36
CA ALA A 36 -3.96 -13.25 -8.20
C ALA A 36 -5.36 -13.88 -8.27
N ALA A 37 -6.37 -13.26 -7.64
CA ALA A 37 -7.76 -13.70 -7.75
C ALA A 37 -8.25 -13.66 -9.21
N ARG A 38 -8.02 -12.54 -9.92
CA ARG A 38 -8.38 -12.38 -11.33
C ARG A 38 -7.71 -13.42 -12.23
N LEU A 39 -6.43 -13.72 -11.99
CA LEU A 39 -5.68 -14.72 -12.75
C LEU A 39 -6.27 -16.12 -12.53
N ARG A 40 -6.61 -16.46 -11.28
CA ARG A 40 -7.28 -17.73 -10.95
C ARG A 40 -8.65 -17.86 -11.62
N GLU A 41 -9.44 -16.78 -11.68
CA GLU A 41 -10.71 -16.76 -12.42
C GLU A 41 -10.54 -17.05 -13.92
N LEU A 42 -9.41 -16.63 -14.50
CA LEU A 42 -9.04 -16.91 -15.89
C LEU A 42 -8.40 -18.30 -16.09
N GLY A 43 -8.29 -19.10 -15.03
CA GLY A 43 -7.66 -20.43 -15.06
C GLY A 43 -6.13 -20.39 -15.12
N ILE A 44 -5.51 -19.24 -14.84
CA ILE A 44 -4.05 -19.06 -14.81
C ILE A 44 -3.61 -19.13 -13.35
N ASP A 45 -2.69 -20.05 -13.03
CA ASP A 45 -2.13 -20.13 -11.68
C ASP A 45 -1.09 -19.01 -11.46
N PRO A 46 -1.32 -18.06 -10.54
CA PRO A 46 -0.43 -16.93 -10.30
C PRO A 46 0.85 -17.32 -9.53
N ALA A 47 0.97 -18.54 -9.01
CA ALA A 47 2.16 -19.03 -8.32
C ALA A 47 3.14 -19.74 -9.27
N SER A 48 2.75 -19.89 -10.55
CA SER A 48 3.56 -20.56 -11.58
C SER A 48 4.40 -19.59 -12.43
N ILE A 49 4.36 -18.28 -12.17
CA ILE A 49 5.13 -17.25 -12.88
C ILE A 49 6.13 -16.56 -11.95
#